data_AF-A0A0S8FND8-F1
#
_entry.id   AF-A0A0S8FND8-F1
#
_cell.length_a   1.000
_cell.length_b   1.000
_cell.length_c   1.000
_cell.angle_alpha   90.00
_cell.angle_beta   90.00
_cell.angle_gamma   90.00
#
_symmetry.space_group_name_H-M   'P 1'
#
loop_
_entity.id
_entity.type
_entity.pdbx_description
1 polymer ?
#
loop_
_entity_poly.entity_id
_entity_poly.type
_entity_poly.pdbx_seq_one_letter_code
_entity_poly.pdbx_strand_id
1 'polypeptide(L)'
;MKAMPARLMLLAACLLAAVRVVALAEDEGPAPQQAEAPDVVRMAEVVLDGTTARGKILHEDDEMIRIESVDGSTIGYRKDRITGLRRYAVSPASFHEQRGDYRHERAADAPDALAELTKARQAYQRALVLAESEADRARIQAKLQTLEAEGKERHEEAVRQEALAKAREETELARLAKQLTQEKLAALEQQGQDIVQLTRHLNDLEQKVRLLGATVERLERRIEELDDDLDRLDRLDRVFITNTVFLNLQRDHERLKRDVDRLEREMRRP
;
A
#
# COMPACT_ATOMS: atom_id res chain seq x y z
N MET A 1 14.84 8.27 38.56
CA MET A 1 15.78 7.17 38.87
C MET A 1 16.87 7.20 37.82
N LYS A 2 18.03 7.74 38.18
CA LYS A 2 19.23 7.85 37.35
C LYS A 2 20.18 6.72 37.74
N ALA A 3 20.70 5.99 36.76
CA ALA A 3 21.84 5.12 36.95
C ALA A 3 22.77 5.23 35.72
N MET A 4 23.84 6.00 35.92
CA MET A 4 25.18 5.72 35.37
C MET A 4 25.76 4.52 36.18
N PRO A 5 26.81 3.78 35.73
CA PRO A 5 28.11 4.40 35.42
C PRO A 5 29.08 3.69 34.44
N ALA A 6 30.03 4.51 33.97
CA ALA A 6 31.50 4.34 33.94
C ALA A 6 32.18 3.09 33.35
N ARG A 7 33.12 3.37 32.43
CA ARG A 7 34.48 2.81 32.22
C ARG A 7 35.11 3.72 31.14
N LEU A 8 36.12 4.58 31.30
CA LEU A 8 37.33 4.71 32.13
C LEU A 8 38.39 3.64 31.87
N MET A 9 39.46 4.04 31.16
CA MET A 9 40.85 3.51 31.04
C MET A 9 41.34 3.71 29.59
N LEU A 10 42.58 4.08 29.24
CA LEU A 10 43.80 4.54 29.92
C LEU A 10 44.78 4.90 28.76
N LEU A 11 45.24 6.14 28.61
CA LEU A 11 46.66 6.58 28.65
C LEU A 11 47.74 5.53 28.29
N ALA A 12 48.60 5.85 27.31
CA ALA A 12 50.06 5.96 27.50
C ALA A 12 50.83 6.19 26.17
N ALA A 13 51.72 7.17 26.21
CA ALA A 13 52.74 7.46 25.22
C ALA A 13 53.95 6.52 25.35
N CYS A 14 54.70 6.32 24.27
CA CYS A 14 56.11 5.89 24.35
C CYS A 14 56.95 6.55 23.25
N LEU A 15 58.13 6.96 23.69
CA LEU A 15 59.14 7.82 23.08
C LEU A 15 60.32 6.95 22.60
N LEU A 16 60.94 7.36 21.48
CA LEU A 16 62.40 7.41 21.21
C LEU A 16 63.29 6.14 21.04
N ALA A 17 64.18 6.28 20.03
CA ALA A 17 65.55 5.72 19.85
C ALA A 17 65.68 4.23 19.47
N ALA A 18 66.69 3.74 18.72
CA ALA A 18 67.76 4.25 17.86
C ALA A 18 68.52 3.00 17.28
N VAL A 19 69.49 3.24 16.38
CA VAL A 19 70.67 2.38 16.05
C VAL A 19 70.59 1.41 14.84
N ARG A 20 71.02 1.94 13.68
CA ARG A 20 72.25 1.60 12.90
C ARG A 20 72.72 0.13 12.82
N VAL A 21 72.80 -0.44 11.60
CA VAL A 21 73.91 -1.31 11.17
C VAL A 21 74.26 -1.01 9.71
N VAL A 22 75.57 -0.85 9.48
CA VAL A 22 76.27 -0.65 8.21
C VAL A 22 76.48 -2.01 7.53
N ALA A 23 76.30 -2.08 6.22
CA ALA A 23 76.96 -3.08 5.39
C ALA A 23 77.51 -2.40 4.14
N LEU A 24 78.84 -2.38 4.06
CA LEU A 24 79.64 -2.09 2.87
C LEU A 24 79.53 -3.30 1.93
N ALA A 25 79.23 -3.05 0.65
CA ALA A 25 79.63 -3.90 -0.46
C ALA A 25 80.00 -2.96 -1.61
N GLU A 26 81.26 -3.02 -2.00
CA GLU A 26 81.77 -2.42 -3.23
C GLU A 26 81.31 -3.23 -4.44
N ASP A 27 81.28 -2.53 -5.57
CA ASP A 27 81.48 -3.02 -6.94
C ASP A 27 80.25 -3.10 -7.87
N GLU A 28 80.53 -2.66 -9.09
CA GLU A 28 79.67 -2.50 -10.28
C GLU A 28 78.75 -1.26 -10.31
N GLY A 29 79.26 -0.20 -10.94
CA GLY A 29 78.50 1.00 -11.25
C GLY A 29 77.28 0.72 -12.12
N PRO A 30 76.11 1.30 -11.81
CA PRO A 30 74.98 1.23 -12.73
C PRO A 30 75.15 2.30 -13.81
N ALA A 31 74.93 1.86 -15.05
CA ALA A 31 74.71 2.67 -16.24
C ALA A 31 73.82 3.90 -15.95
N PRO A 32 73.99 5.02 -16.67
CA PRO A 32 73.16 6.20 -16.47
C PRO A 32 71.69 5.79 -16.52
N GLN A 33 71.02 5.92 -15.37
CA GLN A 33 69.58 5.80 -15.24
C GLN A 33 68.99 6.72 -16.31
N GLN A 34 68.38 6.12 -17.32
CA GLN A 34 67.46 6.81 -18.20
C GLN A 34 66.47 7.52 -17.29
N ALA A 35 66.47 8.85 -17.35
CA ALA A 35 65.47 9.68 -16.70
C ALA A 35 64.09 9.04 -16.97
N GLU A 36 63.40 8.64 -15.90
CA GLU A 36 62.04 8.13 -15.98
C GLU A 36 61.24 9.10 -16.83
N ALA A 37 60.82 8.63 -18.00
CA ALA A 37 59.95 9.40 -18.88
C ALA A 37 58.72 9.83 -18.05
N PRO A 38 58.17 11.03 -18.29
CA PRO A 38 56.96 11.48 -17.60
C PRO A 38 55.91 10.36 -17.66
N ASP A 39 55.16 10.19 -16.59
CA ASP A 39 54.26 9.05 -16.38
C ASP A 39 53.10 9.12 -17.39
N VAL A 40 53.32 8.74 -18.66
CA VAL A 40 52.37 8.97 -19.76
C VAL A 40 51.37 7.81 -19.83
N VAL A 41 50.08 8.14 -19.89
CA VAL A 41 49.02 7.15 -20.09
C VAL A 41 48.96 6.76 -21.56
N ARG A 42 49.28 5.49 -21.85
CA ARG A 42 49.17 4.92 -23.20
C ARG A 42 47.70 4.70 -23.55
N MET A 43 47.22 5.37 -24.59
CA MET A 43 45.86 5.28 -25.08
C MET A 43 45.80 4.58 -26.43
N ALA A 44 44.69 3.89 -26.69
CA ALA A 44 44.36 3.35 -27.99
C ALA A 44 42.95 3.78 -28.40
N GLU A 45 42.81 4.06 -29.69
CA GLU A 45 41.55 4.20 -30.41
C GLU A 45 41.46 3.06 -31.41
N VAL A 46 40.44 2.22 -31.25
CA VAL A 46 40.23 0.97 -31.99
C VAL A 46 38.93 1.09 -32.77
N VAL A 47 38.99 0.85 -34.07
CA VAL A 47 37.82 0.85 -34.97
C VAL A 47 37.46 -0.59 -35.33
N LEU A 48 36.23 -0.99 -35.02
CA LEU A 48 35.67 -2.33 -35.21
C LEU A 48 34.29 -2.20 -35.84
N ASP A 49 34.09 -2.75 -37.04
CA ASP A 49 32.76 -2.88 -37.66
C ASP A 49 31.88 -1.61 -37.58
N GLY A 50 32.49 -0.43 -37.77
CA GLY A 50 31.81 0.88 -37.73
C GLY A 50 31.65 1.49 -36.33
N THR A 51 32.13 0.85 -35.28
CA THR A 51 32.22 1.39 -33.91
C THR A 51 33.64 1.73 -33.52
N THR A 52 33.81 2.86 -32.82
CA THR A 52 35.11 3.31 -32.31
C THR A 52 35.15 3.19 -30.80
N ALA A 53 36.10 2.41 -30.28
CA ALA A 53 36.38 2.28 -28.86
C ALA A 53 37.66 3.05 -28.52
N ARG A 54 37.62 3.82 -27.43
CA ARG A 54 38.76 4.62 -26.96
C ARG A 54 39.02 4.37 -25.49
N GLY A 55 40.29 4.19 -25.12
CA GLY A 55 40.65 4.03 -23.71
C GLY A 55 42.13 3.79 -23.46
N LYS A 56 42.46 3.54 -22.20
CA LYS A 56 43.81 3.24 -21.73
C LYS A 56 44.19 1.81 -22.08
N ILE A 57 45.37 1.60 -22.66
CA ILE A 57 45.89 0.26 -22.93
C ILE A 57 46.32 -0.34 -21.59
N LEU A 58 45.68 -1.45 -21.19
CA LEU A 58 46.06 -2.22 -20.00
C LEU A 58 47.03 -3.35 -20.36
N HIS A 59 46.79 -4.01 -21.49
CA HIS A 59 47.57 -5.13 -21.96
C HIS A 59 47.53 -5.21 -23.47
N GLU A 60 48.65 -5.53 -24.10
CA GLU A 60 48.75 -5.72 -25.54
C GLU A 60 49.73 -6.86 -25.80
N ASP A 61 49.28 -7.90 -26.50
CA ASP A 61 50.09 -9.01 -27.01
C ASP A 61 49.89 -9.14 -28.53
N ASP A 62 50.40 -10.22 -29.14
CA ASP A 62 50.33 -10.40 -30.59
C ASP A 62 48.91 -10.66 -31.11
N GLU A 63 48.01 -11.19 -30.27
CA GLU A 63 46.66 -11.61 -30.68
C GLU A 63 45.57 -10.62 -30.25
N MET A 64 45.77 -9.90 -29.14
CA MET A 64 44.76 -9.08 -28.50
C MET A 64 45.29 -7.78 -27.90
N ILE A 65 44.39 -6.80 -27.78
CA ILE A 65 44.59 -5.56 -27.04
C ILE A 65 43.47 -5.39 -26.02
N ARG A 66 43.80 -5.19 -24.75
CA ARG A 66 42.85 -4.88 -23.67
C ARG A 66 42.90 -3.41 -23.35
N ILE A 67 41.74 -2.78 -23.43
CA ILE A 67 41.56 -1.35 -23.23
C ILE A 67 40.60 -1.13 -22.08
N GLU A 68 41.00 -0.32 -21.10
CA GLU A 68 40.10 0.30 -20.12
C GLU A 68 39.46 1.51 -20.79
N SER A 69 38.18 1.40 -21.13
CA SER A 69 37.37 2.50 -21.64
C SER A 69 37.30 3.63 -20.60
N VAL A 70 36.92 4.82 -21.06
CA VAL A 70 36.75 6.01 -20.22
C VAL A 70 35.72 5.79 -19.10
N ASP A 71 34.76 4.89 -19.30
CA ASP A 71 33.80 4.48 -18.28
C ASP A 71 34.39 3.55 -17.20
N GLY A 72 35.61 3.04 -17.38
CA GLY A 72 36.28 2.09 -16.50
C GLY A 72 35.97 0.62 -16.81
N SER A 73 35.17 0.34 -17.86
CA SER A 73 35.01 -1.03 -18.35
C SER A 73 36.28 -1.48 -19.06
N THR A 74 36.66 -2.74 -18.89
CA THR A 74 37.80 -3.32 -19.61
C THR A 74 37.27 -4.22 -20.72
N ILE A 75 37.66 -3.93 -21.95
CA ILE A 75 37.26 -4.70 -23.12
C ILE A 75 38.51 -5.19 -23.85
N GLY A 76 38.52 -6.48 -24.19
CA GLY A 76 39.56 -7.10 -25.01
C GLY A 76 39.13 -7.17 -26.47
N TYR A 77 39.98 -6.70 -27.37
CA TYR A 77 39.77 -6.73 -28.80
C TYR A 77 40.83 -7.60 -29.46
N ARG A 78 40.42 -8.54 -30.31
CA ARG A 78 41.36 -9.33 -31.10
C ARG A 78 41.88 -8.50 -32.27
N LYS A 79 43.19 -8.50 -32.49
CA LYS A 79 43.86 -7.62 -33.47
C LYS A 79 43.46 -7.95 -34.92
N ASP A 80 43.15 -9.20 -35.20
CA ASP A 80 42.66 -9.68 -36.52
C ASP A 80 41.32 -9.05 -36.93
N ARG A 81 40.52 -8.59 -35.96
CA ARG A 81 39.23 -7.93 -36.21
C ARG A 81 39.31 -6.42 -36.26
N ILE A 82 40.44 -5.82 -35.87
CA ILE A 82 40.59 -4.37 -35.81
C ILE A 82 40.83 -3.81 -37.20
N THR A 83 39.90 -2.98 -37.68
CA THR A 83 39.99 -2.33 -39.00
C THR A 83 40.87 -1.08 -38.96
N GLY A 84 41.00 -0.44 -37.80
CA GLY A 84 41.85 0.74 -37.59
C GLY A 84 42.33 0.83 -36.14
N LEU A 85 43.62 1.13 -35.96
CA LEU A 85 44.24 1.25 -34.64
C LEU A 85 45.14 2.48 -34.58
N ARG A 86 44.77 3.45 -33.74
CA ARG A 86 45.57 4.63 -33.46
C ARG A 86 46.05 4.58 -32.02
N ARG A 87 47.37 4.68 -31.84
CA ARG A 87 48.00 4.77 -30.52
C ARG A 87 48.48 6.19 -30.30
N TYR A 88 48.27 6.70 -29.10
CA TYR A 88 48.74 8.00 -28.69
C TYR A 88 48.92 8.02 -27.18
N ALA A 89 49.63 9.01 -26.68
CA ALA A 89 49.95 9.13 -25.27
C ALA A 89 49.34 10.43 -24.75
N VAL A 90 48.73 10.38 -23.57
CA VAL A 90 48.14 11.54 -22.88
C VAL A 90 48.68 11.64 -21.47
N SER A 91 48.69 12.85 -20.92
CA SER A 91 49.04 13.01 -19.51
C SER A 91 47.99 12.33 -18.60
N PRO A 92 48.36 11.88 -17.39
CA PRO A 92 47.42 11.34 -16.41
C PRO A 92 46.29 12.32 -16.10
N ALA A 93 46.58 13.62 -16.01
CA ALA A 93 45.59 14.66 -15.82
C ALA A 93 44.54 14.67 -16.95
N SER A 94 44.98 14.67 -18.21
CA SER A 94 44.07 14.65 -19.36
C SER A 94 43.21 13.38 -19.45
N PHE A 95 43.74 12.22 -19.03
CA PHE A 95 42.96 10.99 -18.96
C PHE A 95 41.82 11.10 -17.93
N HIS A 96 42.12 11.58 -16.72
CA HIS A 96 41.12 11.75 -15.68
C HIS A 96 40.12 12.88 -15.99
N GLU A 97 40.57 13.93 -16.70
CA GLU A 97 39.69 14.98 -17.23
C GLU A 97 38.69 14.38 -18.24
N GLN A 98 39.14 13.61 -19.22
CA GLN A 98 38.25 12.92 -20.19
C GLN A 98 37.26 11.99 -19.49
N ARG A 99 37.69 11.33 -18.41
CA ARG A 99 36.81 10.51 -17.57
C ARG A 99 35.77 11.33 -16.81
N GLY A 100 36.12 12.54 -16.38
CA GLY A 100 35.17 13.49 -15.82
C GLY A 100 34.15 13.96 -16.86
N ASP A 101 34.63 14.36 -18.03
CA ASP A 101 33.80 14.84 -19.15
C ASP A 101 32.76 13.79 -19.54
N TYR A 102 33.19 12.55 -19.76
CA TYR A 102 32.32 11.42 -20.09
C TYR A 102 31.21 11.19 -19.05
N ARG A 103 31.56 11.28 -17.76
CA ARG A 103 30.61 11.08 -16.65
C ARG A 103 29.64 12.26 -16.53
N HIS A 104 30.12 13.47 -16.78
CA HIS A 104 29.32 14.69 -16.76
C HIS A 104 28.28 14.68 -17.88
N GLU A 105 28.68 14.37 -19.12
CA GLU A 105 27.77 14.23 -20.26
C GLU A 105 26.71 13.15 -20.01
N ARG A 106 27.14 11.98 -19.52
CA ARG A 106 26.22 10.87 -19.19
C ARG A 106 25.23 11.20 -18.09
N ALA A 107 25.53 12.16 -17.22
CA ALA A 107 24.64 12.55 -16.14
C ALA A 107 23.34 13.20 -16.63
N ALA A 108 23.23 13.60 -17.90
CA ALA A 108 21.98 14.11 -18.48
C ALA A 108 20.94 12.99 -18.68
N ASP A 109 21.38 11.80 -19.09
CA ASP A 109 20.50 10.68 -19.46
C ASP A 109 20.49 9.55 -18.41
N ALA A 110 21.32 9.68 -17.36
CA ALA A 110 21.43 8.65 -16.34
C ALA A 110 20.20 8.65 -15.40
N PRO A 111 19.69 7.46 -15.01
CA PRO A 111 18.61 7.35 -14.01
C PRO A 111 18.98 7.97 -12.66
N ASP A 112 20.26 7.93 -12.32
CA ASP A 112 20.82 8.57 -11.14
C ASP A 112 21.88 9.60 -11.56
N ALA A 113 21.37 10.75 -12.01
CA ALA A 113 22.18 11.88 -12.43
C ALA A 113 23.14 12.37 -11.33
N LEU A 114 22.72 12.33 -10.06
CA LEU A 114 23.54 12.78 -8.93
C LEU A 114 24.74 11.86 -8.68
N ALA A 115 24.57 10.55 -8.83
CA ALA A 115 25.68 9.60 -8.74
C ALA A 115 26.70 9.82 -9.88
N GLU A 116 26.26 10.07 -11.11
CA GLU A 116 27.17 10.35 -12.23
C GLU A 116 27.92 11.68 -12.05
N LEU A 117 27.25 12.75 -11.60
CA LEU A 117 27.91 14.01 -11.24
C LEU A 117 28.95 13.83 -10.12
N THR A 118 28.66 12.97 -9.14
CA THR A 118 29.61 12.65 -8.06
C THR A 118 30.87 11.96 -8.60
N LYS A 119 30.71 11.00 -9.52
CA LYS A 119 31.83 10.33 -10.19
C LYS A 119 32.63 11.30 -11.07
N ALA A 120 31.95 12.18 -11.79
CA ALA A 120 32.59 13.23 -12.60
C ALA A 120 33.43 14.17 -11.72
N ARG A 121 32.90 14.62 -10.58
CA ARG A 121 33.64 15.43 -9.60
C ARG A 121 34.91 14.72 -9.11
N GLN A 122 34.81 13.45 -8.74
CA GLN A 122 35.96 12.66 -8.29
C GLN A 122 37.03 12.54 -9.39
N ALA A 123 36.61 12.35 -10.65
CA ALA A 123 37.53 12.27 -11.78
C ALA A 123 38.24 13.61 -12.02
N TYR A 124 37.52 14.74 -12.00
CA TYR A 124 38.14 16.07 -12.10
C TYR A 124 39.05 16.40 -10.92
N GLN A 125 38.71 16.00 -9.69
CA GLN A 125 39.59 16.17 -8.53
C GLN A 125 40.91 15.40 -8.70
N ARG A 126 40.86 14.16 -9.22
CA ARG A 126 42.07 13.40 -9.56
C ARG A 126 42.87 14.07 -10.67
N ALA A 127 42.19 14.58 -11.71
CA ALA A 127 42.83 15.32 -12.79
C ALA A 127 43.55 16.57 -12.27
N LEU A 128 42.94 17.29 -11.32
CA LEU A 128 43.51 18.50 -10.71
C LEU A 128 44.78 18.21 -9.91
N VAL A 129 44.80 17.11 -9.14
CA VAL A 129 45.98 16.68 -8.38
C VAL A 129 47.15 16.32 -9.30
N LEU A 130 46.85 15.72 -10.45
CA LEU A 130 47.83 15.28 -11.45
C LEU A 130 48.18 16.38 -12.46
N ALA A 131 47.58 17.57 -12.38
CA ALA A 131 47.80 18.64 -13.33
C ALA A 131 49.16 19.30 -13.11
N GLU A 132 50.01 19.20 -14.12
CA GLU A 132 51.38 19.72 -14.13
C GLU A 132 51.43 21.21 -14.49
N SER A 133 50.51 21.69 -15.34
CA SER A 133 50.47 23.09 -15.78
C SER A 133 49.39 23.91 -15.05
N GLU A 134 49.65 25.21 -14.84
CA GLU A 134 48.64 26.13 -14.29
C GLU A 134 47.43 26.27 -15.22
N ALA A 135 47.64 26.22 -16.53
CA ALA A 135 46.56 26.28 -17.52
C ALA A 135 45.60 25.08 -17.38
N ASP A 136 46.15 23.86 -17.16
CA ASP A 136 45.32 22.67 -16.92
C ASP A 136 44.58 22.77 -15.59
N ARG A 137 45.23 23.25 -14.53
CA ARG A 137 44.59 23.48 -13.23
C ARG A 137 43.42 24.45 -13.35
N ALA A 138 43.62 25.58 -14.02
CA ALA A 138 42.58 26.58 -14.23
C ALA A 138 41.40 26.01 -15.03
N ARG A 139 41.68 25.26 -16.11
CA ARG A 139 40.64 24.60 -16.92
C ARG A 139 39.84 23.58 -16.10
N ILE A 140 40.50 22.70 -15.34
CA ILE A 140 39.84 21.68 -14.52
C ILE A 140 39.06 22.33 -13.37
N GLN A 141 39.58 23.40 -12.76
CA GLN A 141 38.86 24.17 -11.73
C GLN A 141 37.59 24.81 -12.29
N ALA A 142 37.63 25.37 -13.50
CA ALA A 142 36.44 25.90 -14.16
C ALA A 142 35.38 24.80 -14.35
N LYS A 143 35.77 23.62 -14.83
CA LYS A 143 34.87 22.46 -14.95
C LYS A 143 34.26 22.03 -13.61
N LEU A 144 35.05 22.01 -12.54
CA LEU A 144 34.57 21.70 -11.19
C LEU A 144 33.54 22.73 -10.70
N GLN A 145 33.76 24.02 -10.94
CA GLN A 145 32.80 25.07 -10.57
C GLN A 145 31.48 24.94 -11.32
N THR A 146 31.53 24.69 -12.63
CA THR A 146 30.33 24.41 -13.43
C THR A 146 29.57 23.21 -12.89
N LEU A 147 30.28 22.11 -12.60
CA LEU A 147 29.67 20.90 -12.08
C LEU A 147 29.04 21.10 -10.69
N GLU A 148 29.65 21.92 -9.83
CA GLU A 148 29.07 22.27 -8.52
C GLU A 148 27.82 23.14 -8.65
N ALA A 149 27.78 24.05 -9.61
CA ALA A 149 26.59 24.86 -9.89
C ALA A 149 25.44 23.99 -10.42
N GLU A 150 25.69 23.16 -11.42
CA GLU A 150 24.69 22.23 -11.97
C GLU A 150 24.21 21.21 -10.92
N GLY A 151 25.12 20.69 -10.10
CA GLY A 151 24.76 19.75 -9.04
C GLY A 151 23.82 20.37 -8.00
N LYS A 152 24.02 21.65 -7.65
CA LYS A 152 23.11 22.39 -6.76
C LYS A 152 21.75 22.60 -7.42
N GLU A 153 21.74 23.06 -8.67
CA GLU A 153 20.50 23.29 -9.42
C GLU A 153 19.66 22.00 -9.53
N ARG A 154 20.28 20.88 -9.92
CA ARG A 154 19.57 19.59 -10.00
C ARG A 154 19.08 19.11 -8.64
N HIS A 155 19.84 19.34 -7.57
CA HIS A 155 19.39 18.98 -6.22
C HIS A 155 18.18 19.82 -5.79
N GLU A 156 18.22 21.14 -6.02
CA GLU A 156 17.10 22.04 -5.73
C GLU A 156 15.87 21.67 -6.56
N GLU A 157 16.05 21.32 -7.83
CA GLU A 157 14.95 20.86 -8.68
C GLU A 157 14.37 19.53 -8.19
N ALA A 158 15.20 18.56 -7.80
CA ALA A 158 14.73 17.30 -7.24
C ALA A 158 13.93 17.52 -5.95
N VAL A 159 14.42 18.37 -5.03
CA VAL A 159 13.69 18.74 -3.81
C VAL A 159 12.38 19.45 -4.13
N ARG A 160 12.37 20.34 -5.14
CA ARG A 160 11.15 21.02 -5.60
C ARG A 160 10.13 20.04 -6.16
N GLN A 161 10.56 19.07 -6.97
CA GLN A 161 9.68 18.05 -7.52
C GLN A 161 9.12 17.14 -6.42
N GLU A 162 9.93 16.75 -5.44
CA GLU A 162 9.48 15.96 -4.29
C GLU A 162 8.45 16.74 -3.45
N ALA A 163 8.69 18.03 -3.20
CA ALA A 163 7.74 18.89 -2.50
C ALA A 163 6.41 19.03 -3.26
N LEU A 164 6.46 19.17 -4.59
CA LEU A 164 5.26 19.20 -5.42
C LEU A 164 4.51 17.86 -5.44
N ALA A 165 5.23 16.73 -5.45
CA ALA A 165 4.63 15.40 -5.37
C ALA A 165 3.91 15.20 -4.03
N LYS A 166 4.57 15.53 -2.92
CA LYS A 166 3.98 15.48 -1.57
C LYS A 166 2.74 16.38 -1.46
N ALA A 167 2.81 17.61 -1.96
CA ALA A 167 1.66 18.51 -1.96
C ALA A 167 0.47 17.93 -2.76
N ARG A 168 0.72 17.27 -3.90
CA ARG A 168 -0.34 16.60 -4.67
C ARG A 168 -0.95 15.44 -3.90
N GLU A 169 -0.13 14.59 -3.28
CA GLU A 169 -0.60 13.49 -2.44
C GLU A 169 -1.47 14.00 -1.28
N GLU A 170 -1.05 15.05 -0.59
CA GLU A 170 -1.84 15.67 0.49
C GLU A 170 -3.18 16.20 -0.01
N THR A 171 -3.22 16.84 -1.18
CA THR A 171 -4.48 17.32 -1.76
C THR A 171 -5.44 16.20 -2.15
N GLU A 172 -4.93 15.09 -2.69
CA GLU A 172 -5.75 13.92 -3.02
C GLU A 172 -6.27 13.22 -1.77
N LEU A 173 -5.44 13.09 -0.73
CA LEU A 173 -5.88 12.55 0.57
C LEU A 173 -6.97 13.41 1.20
N ALA A 174 -6.82 14.74 1.17
CA ALA A 174 -7.84 15.65 1.67
C ALA A 174 -9.16 15.53 0.88
N ARG A 175 -9.08 15.34 -0.44
CA ARG A 175 -10.23 15.11 -1.31
C ARG A 175 -10.95 13.81 -0.97
N LEU A 176 -10.22 12.70 -0.85
CA LEU A 176 -10.78 11.40 -0.49
C LEU A 176 -11.42 11.41 0.90
N ALA A 177 -10.77 12.07 1.88
CA ALA A 177 -11.34 12.23 3.21
C ALA A 177 -12.68 13.01 3.18
N LYS A 178 -12.76 14.05 2.35
CA LYS A 178 -14.01 14.80 2.16
C LYS A 178 -15.10 13.95 1.49
N GLN A 179 -14.76 13.15 0.49
CA GLN A 179 -15.72 12.24 -0.15
C GLN A 179 -16.25 11.20 0.83
N LEU A 180 -15.36 10.56 1.60
CA LEU A 180 -15.75 9.57 2.60
C LEU A 180 -16.66 10.16 3.70
N THR A 181 -16.38 11.40 4.14
CA THR A 181 -17.24 12.06 5.12
C THR A 181 -18.61 12.39 4.53
N GLN A 182 -18.69 12.82 3.27
CA GLN A 182 -19.96 13.04 2.57
C GLN A 182 -20.76 11.74 2.40
N GLU A 183 -20.12 10.63 2.02
CA GLU A 183 -20.77 9.32 1.90
C GLU A 183 -21.31 8.83 3.23
N LYS A 184 -20.53 8.98 4.32
CA LYS A 184 -20.98 8.63 5.67
C LYS A 184 -22.18 9.47 6.11
N LEU A 185 -22.17 10.78 5.81
CA LEU A 185 -23.31 11.65 6.12
C LEU A 185 -24.56 11.23 5.35
N ALA A 186 -24.44 10.97 4.04
CA ALA A 186 -25.56 10.50 3.22
C ALA A 186 -26.10 9.16 3.71
N ALA A 187 -25.23 8.23 4.12
CA ALA A 187 -25.64 6.94 4.69
C ALA A 187 -26.39 7.12 6.03
N LEU A 188 -25.92 8.02 6.90
CA LEU A 188 -26.61 8.34 8.16
C LEU A 188 -27.97 9.01 7.93
N GLU A 189 -28.08 9.91 6.94
CA GLU A 189 -29.35 10.51 6.55
C GLU A 189 -30.34 9.46 6.05
N GLN A 190 -29.89 8.52 5.21
CA GLN A 190 -30.72 7.41 4.75
C GLN A 190 -31.19 6.54 5.91
N GLN A 191 -30.29 6.16 6.82
CA GLN A 191 -30.66 5.40 8.03
C GLN A 191 -31.68 6.15 8.89
N GLY A 192 -31.55 7.48 9.02
CA GLY A 192 -32.52 8.31 9.71
C GLY A 192 -33.90 8.26 9.06
N GLN A 193 -33.97 8.30 7.73
CA GLN A 193 -35.23 8.16 6.99
C GLN A 193 -35.86 6.77 7.18
N ASP A 194 -35.05 5.71 7.15
CA ASP A 194 -35.51 4.34 7.34
C ASP A 194 -36.10 4.14 8.75
N ILE A 195 -35.45 4.70 9.79
CA ILE A 195 -35.97 4.68 11.17
C ILE A 195 -37.34 5.37 11.27
N VAL A 196 -37.51 6.51 10.59
CA VAL A 196 -38.80 7.23 10.57
C VAL A 196 -39.88 6.38 9.89
N GLN A 197 -39.56 5.71 8.79
CA GLN A 197 -40.50 4.82 8.11
C GLN A 197 -40.88 3.62 8.98
N LEU A 198 -39.90 2.95 9.58
CA LEU A 198 -40.12 1.83 10.50
C LEU A 198 -40.98 2.24 11.69
N THR A 199 -40.75 3.43 12.26
CA THR A 199 -41.57 3.96 13.35
C THR A 199 -43.03 4.15 12.94
N ARG A 200 -43.28 4.64 11.72
CA ARG A 200 -44.66 4.75 11.18
C ARG A 200 -45.31 3.39 11.01
N HIS A 201 -44.58 2.40 10.50
CA HIS A 201 -45.08 1.03 10.36
C HIS A 201 -45.39 0.38 11.71
N LEU A 202 -44.54 0.60 12.73
CA LEU A 202 -44.79 0.12 14.09
C LEU A 202 -46.05 0.76 14.68
N ASN A 203 -46.25 2.06 14.51
CA ASN A 203 -47.45 2.75 14.99
C ASN A 203 -48.73 2.23 14.30
N ASP A 204 -48.69 1.99 12.99
CA ASP A 204 -49.81 1.39 12.25
C ASP A 204 -50.11 -0.05 12.73
N LEU A 205 -49.06 -0.85 12.96
CA LEU A 205 -49.20 -2.19 13.51
C LEU A 205 -49.80 -2.16 14.93
N GLU A 206 -49.36 -1.24 15.78
CA GLU A 206 -49.89 -1.07 17.13
C GLU A 206 -51.38 -0.71 17.10
N GLN A 207 -51.79 0.18 16.19
CA GLN A 207 -53.20 0.51 15.99
C GLN A 207 -54.01 -0.70 15.55
N LYS A 208 -53.49 -1.49 14.61
CA LYS A 208 -54.14 -2.75 14.16
C LYS A 208 -54.29 -3.77 15.28
N VAL A 209 -53.26 -3.93 16.12
CA VAL A 209 -53.31 -4.82 17.29
C VAL A 209 -54.37 -4.36 18.29
N ARG A 210 -54.46 -3.05 18.56
CA ARG A 210 -55.51 -2.49 19.44
C ARG A 210 -56.92 -2.74 18.89
N LEU A 211 -57.12 -2.54 17.59
CA LEU A 211 -58.40 -2.81 16.92
C LEU A 211 -58.75 -4.30 17.00
N LEU A 212 -57.78 -5.19 16.76
CA LEU A 212 -57.99 -6.63 16.86
C LEU A 212 -58.37 -7.04 18.30
N GLY A 213 -57.68 -6.50 19.31
CA GLY A 213 -58.02 -6.70 20.72
C GLY A 213 -59.48 -6.33 21.02
N ALA A 214 -59.91 -5.14 20.58
CA ALA A 214 -61.30 -4.71 20.76
C ALA A 214 -62.32 -5.60 20.01
N THR A 215 -61.95 -6.17 18.86
CA THR A 215 -62.81 -7.14 18.17
C THR A 215 -62.90 -8.48 18.90
N VAL A 216 -61.79 -8.96 19.48
CA VAL A 216 -61.77 -10.19 20.28
C VAL A 216 -62.64 -10.02 21.52
N GLU A 217 -62.49 -8.92 22.27
CA GLU A 217 -63.33 -8.62 23.43
C GLU A 217 -64.83 -8.55 23.10
N ARG A 218 -65.17 -8.14 21.87
CA ARG A 218 -66.57 -8.12 21.40
C ARG A 218 -67.08 -9.52 21.07
N LEU A 219 -66.22 -10.36 20.48
CA LEU A 219 -66.56 -11.74 20.17
C LEU A 219 -66.71 -12.57 21.45
N GLU A 220 -65.84 -12.38 22.43
CA GLU A 220 -65.92 -13.04 23.74
C GLU A 220 -67.24 -12.72 24.43
N ARG A 221 -67.62 -11.44 24.53
CA ARG A 221 -68.93 -11.03 25.07
C ARG A 221 -70.11 -11.67 24.34
N ARG A 222 -70.02 -11.79 23.02
CA ARG A 222 -71.08 -12.40 22.20
C ARG A 222 -71.15 -13.92 22.38
N ILE A 223 -70.03 -14.57 22.67
CA ILE A 223 -69.99 -15.99 23.05
C ILE A 223 -70.66 -16.17 24.41
N GLU A 224 -70.33 -15.33 25.39
CA GLU A 224 -70.97 -15.36 26.72
C GLU A 224 -72.49 -15.16 26.62
N GLU A 225 -72.95 -14.20 25.81
CA GLU A 225 -74.39 -13.99 25.54
C GLU A 225 -75.06 -15.23 24.92
N LEU A 226 -74.38 -15.88 23.97
CA LEU A 226 -74.88 -17.11 23.34
C LEU A 226 -74.92 -18.29 24.31
N ASP A 227 -73.93 -18.43 25.18
CA ASP A 227 -73.91 -19.45 26.23
C ASP A 227 -75.07 -19.25 27.21
N ASP A 228 -75.32 -18.00 27.63
CA ASP A 228 -76.48 -17.65 28.46
C ASP A 228 -77.82 -17.98 27.78
N ASP A 229 -77.94 -17.71 26.47
CA ASP A 229 -79.13 -18.04 25.69
C ASP A 229 -79.32 -19.55 25.51
N LEU A 230 -78.23 -20.31 25.33
CA LEU A 230 -78.28 -21.79 25.31
C LEU A 230 -78.72 -22.36 26.65
N ASP A 231 -78.21 -21.83 27.77
CA ASP A 231 -78.63 -22.21 29.12
C ASP A 231 -80.12 -21.92 29.37
N ARG A 232 -80.64 -20.80 28.84
CA ARG A 232 -82.07 -20.48 28.89
C ARG A 232 -82.91 -21.47 28.09
N LEU A 233 -82.45 -21.86 26.89
CA LEU A 233 -83.11 -22.86 26.07
C LEU A 233 -83.14 -24.24 26.76
N ASP A 234 -82.05 -24.69 27.38
CA ASP A 234 -82.04 -25.96 28.13
C ASP A 234 -83.05 -25.94 29.29
N ARG A 235 -83.16 -24.80 30.00
CA ARG A 235 -84.19 -24.63 31.04
C ARG A 235 -85.61 -24.66 30.47
N LEU A 236 -85.84 -24.03 29.31
CA LEU A 236 -87.14 -24.06 28.63
C LEU A 236 -87.52 -25.47 28.16
N ASP A 237 -86.57 -26.23 27.62
CA ASP A 237 -86.81 -27.61 27.19
C ASP A 237 -87.15 -28.51 28.39
N ARG A 238 -86.49 -28.30 29.54
CA ARG A 238 -86.89 -28.94 30.81
C ARG A 238 -88.30 -28.55 31.25
N VAL A 239 -88.76 -27.32 31.00
CA VAL A 239 -90.13 -26.88 31.32
C VAL A 239 -91.15 -27.47 30.35
N PHE A 240 -90.85 -27.58 29.05
CA PHE A 240 -91.71 -28.29 28.09
C PHE A 240 -91.80 -29.79 28.40
N ILE A 241 -90.73 -30.37 28.95
CA ILE A 241 -90.69 -31.75 29.46
C ILE A 241 -91.18 -31.83 30.92
N THR A 242 -91.86 -30.80 31.46
CA THR A 242 -92.71 -31.01 32.65
C THR A 242 -94.03 -31.66 32.23
N ASN A 243 -93.89 -32.95 31.87
CA ASN A 243 -94.54 -34.14 32.43
C ASN A 243 -95.88 -33.96 33.16
N THR A 244 -96.11 -32.89 33.92
CA THR A 244 -97.39 -32.54 34.54
C THR A 244 -98.56 -32.44 33.57
N VAL A 245 -98.41 -31.76 32.42
CA VAL A 245 -99.52 -31.64 31.46
C VAL A 245 -99.79 -32.98 30.78
N PHE A 246 -98.73 -33.68 30.38
CA PHE A 246 -98.84 -34.99 29.74
C PHE A 246 -99.40 -36.06 30.71
N LEU A 247 -98.94 -36.09 31.96
CA LEU A 247 -99.44 -36.98 33.01
C LEU A 247 -100.89 -36.66 33.38
N ASN A 248 -101.28 -35.37 33.38
CA ASN A 248 -102.68 -35.00 33.61
C ASN A 248 -103.57 -35.42 32.44
N LEU A 249 -103.14 -35.20 31.19
CA LEU A 249 -103.83 -35.70 30.00
C LEU A 249 -103.93 -37.23 29.97
N GLN A 250 -102.88 -37.93 30.38
CA GLN A 250 -102.89 -39.38 30.47
C GLN A 250 -103.84 -39.88 31.56
N ARG A 251 -103.90 -39.20 32.71
CA ARG A 251 -104.88 -39.49 33.78
C ARG A 251 -106.30 -39.18 33.36
N ASP A 252 -106.53 -38.10 32.62
CA ASP A 252 -107.84 -37.72 32.12
C ASP A 252 -108.30 -38.69 31.02
N HIS A 253 -107.40 -39.14 30.14
CA HIS A 253 -107.67 -40.19 29.16
C HIS A 253 -108.06 -41.52 29.84
N GLU A 254 -107.33 -41.92 30.89
CA GLU A 254 -107.63 -43.10 31.71
C GLU A 254 -108.99 -43.00 32.43
N ARG A 255 -109.39 -41.81 32.88
CA ARG A 255 -110.73 -41.57 33.45
C ARG A 255 -111.81 -41.66 32.39
N LEU A 256 -111.62 -40.99 31.26
CA LEU A 256 -112.57 -40.98 30.16
C LEU A 256 -112.81 -42.40 29.64
N LYS A 257 -111.75 -43.20 29.52
CA LYS A 257 -111.85 -44.61 29.12
C LYS A 257 -112.70 -45.42 30.11
N ARG A 258 -112.52 -45.22 31.42
CA ARG A 258 -113.34 -45.88 32.45
C ARG A 258 -114.81 -45.46 32.39
N ASP A 259 -115.08 -44.19 32.12
CA ASP A 259 -116.44 -43.69 31.99
C ASP A 259 -117.13 -44.25 30.73
N VAL A 260 -116.40 -44.37 29.61
CA VAL A 260 -116.88 -45.05 28.40
C VAL A 260 -117.17 -46.52 28.67
N ASP A 261 -116.25 -47.27 29.29
CA ASP A 261 -116.46 -48.68 29.65
C ASP A 261 -117.64 -48.88 30.60
N ARG A 262 -117.94 -47.87 31.44
CA ARG A 262 -119.10 -47.89 32.34
C ARG A 262 -120.39 -47.65 31.56
N LEU A 263 -120.43 -46.65 30.69
CA LEU A 263 -121.58 -46.37 29.83
C LEU A 263 -121.88 -47.56 28.90
N GLU A 264 -120.86 -48.19 28.32
CA GLU A 264 -121.02 -49.41 27.52
C GLU A 264 -121.62 -50.57 28.34
N ARG A 265 -121.24 -50.70 29.61
CA ARG A 265 -121.82 -51.69 30.53
C ARG A 265 -123.27 -51.37 30.90
N GLU A 266 -123.59 -50.09 31.09
CA GLU A 266 -124.96 -49.63 31.38
C GLU A 266 -125.87 -49.80 30.16
N MET A 267 -125.39 -49.55 28.93
CA MET A 267 -126.16 -49.77 27.70
C MET A 267 -126.34 -51.26 27.34
N ARG A 268 -125.54 -52.17 27.89
CA ARG A 268 -125.65 -53.63 27.67
C ARG A 268 -126.58 -54.34 28.66
N ARG A 269 -127.21 -53.63 29.61
CA ARG A 269 -128.25 -54.19 30.47
C ARG A 269 -129.64 -53.87 29.90
N PRO A 270 -130.38 -54.85 29.36
CA PRO A 270 -131.80 -54.70 29.03
C PRO A 270 -132.68 -54.67 30.29
#